data_AF-A0A8S2JEP2-F1
#
_entry.id   AF-A0A8S2JEP2-F1
#
_cell.length_a   1.000
_cell.length_b   1.000
_cell.length_c   1.000
_cell.angle_alpha   90.00
_cell.angle_beta   90.00
_cell.angle_gamma   90.00
#
_symmetry.space_group_name_H-M   'P 1'
#
loop_
_entity.id
_entity.type
_entity.pdbx_description
1 polymer ?
#
loop_
_entity_poly.entity_id
_entity_poly.type
_entity_poly.pdbx_seq_one_letter_code
_entity_poly.pdbx_strand_id
1 'polypeptide(L)'
;MKRSYGCDISKEDLIDECRLFYNNIIVEQNKITDFNDNYASNEAIKWYTQDSFLYHLLNKAFRTENVDMLYKLRLFITDIENQIEFLHSKLIIGLPLAIRVYRGQDLHINELQILSKSIGKHISFNSFLSPTLDREFAIVFADKGRTINEAVLFEIDRTAGKRTKSFALVENSEEKEI
;
A
#
# COMPACT_ATOMS: atom_id res chain seq x y z
N MET A 1 25.37 12.54 20.98
CA MET A 1 24.07 11.92 21.27
C MET A 1 23.00 13.01 21.25
N LYS A 2 22.44 13.31 20.08
CA LYS A 2 21.39 14.33 19.91
C LYS A 2 20.04 13.61 19.88
N ARG A 3 19.20 13.82 20.91
CA ARG A 3 17.77 13.48 20.84
C ARG A 3 17.13 14.41 19.82
N SER A 4 16.47 13.83 18.82
CA SER A 4 15.72 14.53 17.78
C SER A 4 14.33 14.86 18.33
N TYR A 5 14.11 16.10 18.74
CA TYR A 5 12.88 16.60 19.35
C TYR A 5 11.69 16.76 18.38
N GLY A 6 11.74 16.13 17.19
CA GLY A 6 10.66 16.17 16.21
C GLY A 6 10.08 14.80 15.82
N CYS A 7 10.61 13.71 16.39
CA CYS A 7 10.26 12.33 16.00
C CYS A 7 9.06 11.77 16.76
N ASP A 8 8.97 12.04 18.07
CA ASP A 8 7.99 11.40 18.95
C ASP A 8 6.57 11.97 18.77
N ILE A 9 6.45 13.28 18.56
CA ILE A 9 5.16 13.98 18.47
C ILE A 9 4.30 13.41 17.33
N SER A 10 4.87 13.12 16.16
CA SER A 10 4.10 12.60 15.02
C SER A 10 3.69 11.14 15.16
N LYS A 11 4.44 10.32 15.88
CA LYS A 11 4.04 8.93 16.13
C LYS A 11 2.95 8.91 17.20
N GLU A 12 3.14 9.63 18.30
CA GLU A 12 2.15 9.73 19.38
C GLU A 12 0.80 10.27 18.87
N ASP A 13 0.81 11.37 18.10
CA ASP A 13 -0.41 11.94 17.48
C ASP A 13 -1.14 10.92 16.58
N LEU A 14 -0.39 10.16 15.78
CA LEU A 14 -0.96 9.12 14.92
C LEU A 14 -1.59 8.00 15.76
N ILE A 15 -0.92 7.55 16.82
CA ILE A 15 -1.41 6.49 17.69
C ILE A 15 -2.68 6.91 18.41
N ASP A 16 -2.73 8.12 18.94
CA ASP A 16 -3.91 8.63 19.64
C ASP A 16 -5.11 8.75 18.70
N GLU A 17 -4.91 9.24 17.48
CA GLU A 17 -5.98 9.28 16.49
C GLU A 17 -6.45 7.88 16.06
N CYS A 18 -5.52 6.94 15.89
CA CYS A 18 -5.88 5.55 15.59
C CYS A 18 -6.68 4.94 16.74
N ARG A 19 -6.28 5.18 18.00
CA ARG A 19 -7.01 4.69 19.17
C ARG A 19 -8.42 5.27 19.24
N LEU A 20 -8.59 6.55 18.91
CA LEU A 20 -9.91 7.19 18.83
C LEU A 20 -10.76 6.61 17.70
N PHE A 21 -10.18 6.41 16.51
CA PHE A 21 -10.90 5.89 15.34
C PHE A 21 -11.36 4.43 15.53
N TYR A 22 -10.53 3.61 16.19
CA TYR A 22 -10.78 2.18 16.41
C TYR A 22 -11.20 1.86 17.86
N ASN A 23 -11.70 2.83 18.63
CA ASN A 23 -11.90 2.73 20.08
C ASN A 23 -12.69 1.49 20.55
N ASN A 24 -13.60 0.98 19.72
CA ASN A 24 -14.47 -0.16 20.02
C ASN A 24 -14.05 -1.46 19.32
N ILE A 25 -12.91 -1.48 18.63
CA ILE A 25 -12.42 -2.65 17.89
C ILE A 25 -11.17 -3.19 18.61
N ILE A 26 -11.38 -4.12 19.55
CA ILE A 26 -10.33 -4.68 20.42
C ILE A 26 -9.14 -5.22 19.62
N VAL A 27 -9.41 -5.90 18.50
CA VAL A 27 -8.36 -6.45 17.63
C VAL A 27 -7.45 -5.35 17.09
N GLU A 28 -8.02 -4.24 16.63
CA GLU A 28 -7.24 -3.11 16.12
C GLU A 28 -6.54 -2.35 17.26
N GLN A 29 -7.13 -2.24 18.45
CA GLN A 29 -6.45 -1.68 19.62
C GLN A 29 -5.18 -2.47 20.00
N ASN A 30 -5.25 -3.80 19.92
CA ASN A 30 -4.09 -4.66 20.15
C ASN A 30 -3.03 -4.45 19.06
N LYS A 31 -3.41 -4.39 17.78
CA LYS A 31 -2.48 -4.10 16.67
C LYS A 31 -1.85 -2.71 16.79
N ILE A 32 -2.59 -1.71 17.25
CA ILE A 32 -2.07 -0.35 17.50
C ILE A 32 -1.04 -0.36 18.63
N THR A 33 -1.30 -1.11 19.70
CA THR A 33 -0.35 -1.25 20.82
C THR A 33 0.91 -1.98 20.37
N ASP A 34 0.77 -3.07 19.62
CA ASP A 34 1.90 -3.83 19.06
C ASP A 34 2.76 -2.95 18.13
N PHE A 35 2.12 -2.17 17.24
CA PHE A 35 2.82 -1.20 16.41
C PHE A 35 3.52 -0.12 17.26
N ASN A 36 2.86 0.40 18.30
CA ASN A 36 3.48 1.40 19.16
C ASN A 36 4.78 0.89 19.79
N ASP A 37 4.76 -0.35 20.28
CA ASP A 37 5.83 -0.91 21.09
C ASP A 37 6.94 -1.55 20.24
N ASN A 38 6.60 -2.13 19.08
CA ASN A 38 7.50 -2.97 18.29
C ASN A 38 7.85 -2.40 16.90
N TYR A 39 7.26 -1.29 16.47
CA TYR A 39 7.56 -0.72 15.15
C TYR A 39 9.02 -0.27 15.01
N ALA A 40 9.65 -0.72 13.92
CA ALA A 40 10.92 -0.23 13.43
C ALA A 40 10.80 0.18 11.96
N SER A 41 11.48 1.26 11.55
CA SER A 41 11.37 1.82 10.19
C SER A 41 11.82 0.86 9.09
N ASN A 42 12.73 -0.05 9.38
CA ASN A 42 13.16 -1.11 8.45
C ASN A 42 12.15 -2.27 8.32
N GLU A 43 11.02 -2.23 9.02
CA GLU A 43 9.91 -3.17 8.90
C GLU A 43 8.63 -2.52 8.34
N ALA A 44 8.68 -1.27 7.86
CA ALA A 44 7.50 -0.52 7.44
C ALA A 44 6.64 -1.22 6.38
N ILE A 45 7.24 -1.89 5.40
CA ILE A 45 6.55 -2.70 4.38
C ILE A 45 5.77 -3.83 5.03
N LYS A 46 6.35 -4.57 5.99
CA LYS A 46 5.65 -5.64 6.71
C LYS A 46 4.40 -5.09 7.41
N TRP A 47 4.51 -3.93 8.04
CA TRP A 47 3.37 -3.26 8.68
C TRP A 47 2.33 -2.76 7.68
N TYR A 48 2.76 -2.38 6.47
CA TYR A 48 1.88 -1.93 5.39
C TYR A 48 1.16 -3.07 4.67
N THR A 49 1.80 -4.24 4.50
CA THR A 49 1.23 -5.34 3.72
C THR A 49 0.38 -6.31 4.54
N GLN A 50 0.55 -6.35 5.87
CA GLN A 50 -0.37 -7.08 6.75
C GLN A 50 -1.73 -6.40 6.83
N ASP A 51 -2.79 -7.19 7.03
CA ASP A 51 -4.12 -6.66 7.33
C ASP A 51 -4.13 -5.94 8.69
N SER A 52 -3.98 -4.62 8.68
CA SER A 52 -3.88 -3.79 9.88
C SER A 52 -4.51 -2.41 9.70
N PHE A 53 -4.80 -1.73 10.81
CA PHE A 53 -5.24 -0.33 10.82
C PHE A 53 -4.42 0.58 9.92
N LEU A 54 -3.10 0.37 9.80
CA LEU A 54 -2.21 1.20 8.98
C LEU A 54 -2.50 1.04 7.49
N TYR A 55 -2.63 -0.21 7.03
CA TYR A 55 -3.01 -0.50 5.65
C TYR A 55 -4.33 0.18 5.30
N HIS A 56 -5.35 0.03 6.17
CA HIS A 56 -6.69 0.60 5.95
C HIS A 56 -6.69 2.12 5.99
N LEU A 57 -6.02 2.71 6.98
CA LEU A 57 -5.98 4.16 7.20
C LEU A 57 -5.22 4.86 6.07
N LEU A 58 -4.06 4.33 5.68
CA LEU A 58 -3.25 4.90 4.61
C LEU A 58 -3.96 4.80 3.25
N ASN A 59 -4.52 3.63 2.91
CA ASN A 59 -5.28 3.48 1.66
C ASN A 59 -6.57 4.31 1.65
N LYS A 60 -7.21 4.52 2.80
CA LYS A 60 -8.35 5.45 2.91
C LYS A 60 -7.89 6.89 2.68
N ALA A 61 -6.81 7.33 3.34
CA ALA A 61 -6.29 8.68 3.22
C ALA A 61 -5.91 9.03 1.77
N PHE A 62 -5.28 8.09 1.04
CA PHE A 62 -4.99 8.25 -0.38
C PHE A 62 -6.26 8.35 -1.24
N ARG A 63 -7.27 7.51 -1.00
CA ARG A 63 -8.52 7.51 -1.77
C ARG A 63 -9.36 8.77 -1.56
N THR A 64 -9.34 9.33 -0.35
CA THR A 64 -10.10 10.53 -0.01
C THR A 64 -9.29 11.81 -0.10
N GLU A 65 -8.02 11.73 -0.55
CA GLU A 65 -7.08 12.85 -0.59
C GLU A 65 -7.01 13.62 0.74
N ASN A 66 -7.08 12.90 1.87
CA ASN A 66 -7.11 13.52 3.19
C ASN A 66 -5.68 13.96 3.57
N VAL A 67 -5.36 15.21 3.24
CA VAL A 67 -4.04 15.80 3.44
C VAL A 67 -3.61 15.78 4.91
N ASP A 68 -4.52 16.03 5.84
CA ASP A 68 -4.21 16.04 7.27
C ASP A 68 -3.79 14.65 7.75
N MET A 69 -4.52 13.62 7.34
CA MET A 69 -4.19 12.22 7.67
C MET A 69 -2.88 11.78 7.00
N LEU A 70 -2.66 12.15 5.72
CA LEU A 70 -1.41 11.88 5.02
C LEU A 70 -0.23 12.56 5.71
N TYR A 71 -0.41 13.77 6.22
CA TYR A 71 0.61 14.47 6.98
C TYR A 71 0.93 13.75 8.28
N LYS A 72 -0.04 13.21 9.01
CA LYS A 72 0.22 12.43 10.22
C LYS A 72 0.92 11.10 9.92
N LEU A 73 0.56 10.46 8.80
CA LEU A 73 1.20 9.24 8.29
C LEU A 73 2.55 9.49 7.62
N ARG A 74 3.02 10.74 7.48
CA ARG A 74 4.19 11.10 6.65
C ARG A 74 5.45 10.31 6.99
N LEU A 75 5.72 10.06 8.27
CA LEU A 75 6.90 9.30 8.67
C LEU A 75 6.80 7.84 8.20
N PHE A 76 5.64 7.23 8.38
CA PHE A 76 5.39 5.87 7.92
C PHE A 76 5.47 5.76 6.39
N ILE A 77 4.93 6.74 5.66
CA ILE A 77 5.05 6.82 4.20
C ILE A 77 6.53 6.92 3.78
N THR A 78 7.31 7.79 4.42
CA THR A 78 8.75 7.94 4.17
C THR A 78 9.51 6.64 4.46
N ASP A 79 9.19 5.95 5.56
CA ASP A 79 9.82 4.67 5.90
C ASP A 79 9.50 3.57 4.87
N ILE A 80 8.25 3.49 4.39
CA ILE A 80 7.85 2.60 3.30
C ILE A 80 8.67 2.90 2.04
N GLU A 81 8.76 4.18 1.63
CA GLU A 81 9.50 4.57 0.42
C GLU A 81 10.99 4.22 0.53
N ASN A 82 11.62 4.53 1.65
CA ASN A 82 13.02 4.19 1.92
C ASN A 82 13.26 2.67 1.87
N GLN A 83 12.36 1.88 2.45
CA GLN A 83 12.49 0.43 2.43
C GLN A 83 12.28 -0.14 1.02
N ILE A 84 11.35 0.40 0.24
CA ILE A 84 11.14 0.04 -1.17
C ILE A 84 12.42 0.33 -1.98
N GLU A 85 13.03 1.50 -1.82
CA GLU A 85 14.27 1.87 -2.52
C GLU A 85 15.43 0.93 -2.16
N PHE A 86 15.58 0.62 -0.87
CA PHE A 86 16.59 -0.32 -0.41
C PHE A 86 16.41 -1.71 -1.03
N LEU A 87 15.21 -2.27 -0.99
CA LEU A 87 14.91 -3.58 -1.58
C LEU A 87 15.05 -3.56 -3.11
N HIS A 88 14.61 -2.48 -3.75
CA HIS A 88 14.73 -2.28 -5.19
C HIS A 88 16.19 -2.35 -5.65
N SER A 89 17.10 -1.67 -4.93
CA SER A 89 18.53 -1.65 -5.25
C SER A 89 19.17 -3.04 -5.25
N LYS A 90 18.68 -3.95 -4.40
CA LYS A 90 19.13 -5.35 -4.33
C LYS A 90 18.51 -6.21 -5.42
N LEU A 91 17.24 -5.96 -5.73
CA LEU A 91 16.45 -6.73 -6.67
C LEU A 91 16.83 -6.47 -8.14
N ILE A 92 17.10 -5.20 -8.49
CA ILE A 92 17.15 -4.74 -9.88
C ILE A 92 18.21 -5.43 -10.74
N ILE A 93 19.30 -5.90 -10.14
CA ILE A 93 20.43 -6.55 -10.83
C ILE A 93 20.05 -7.95 -11.34
N GLY A 94 19.10 -8.63 -10.68
CA GLY A 94 18.69 -10.01 -11.01
C GLY A 94 17.35 -10.14 -11.73
N LEU A 95 16.67 -9.03 -12.03
CA LEU A 95 15.32 -9.07 -12.59
C LEU A 95 15.30 -9.37 -14.11
N PRO A 96 14.28 -10.10 -14.59
CA PRO A 96 14.04 -10.25 -16.01
C PRO A 96 13.89 -8.91 -16.76
N LEU A 97 14.23 -8.94 -18.04
CA LEU A 97 14.10 -7.80 -18.96
C LEU A 97 12.64 -7.37 -19.16
N ALA A 98 11.69 -8.30 -19.02
CA ALA A 98 10.27 -8.01 -19.07
C ALA A 98 9.57 -8.75 -17.94
N ILE A 99 8.67 -8.05 -17.24
CA ILE A 99 7.88 -8.59 -16.15
C ILE A 99 6.45 -8.08 -16.33
N ARG A 100 5.49 -9.00 -16.29
CA ARG A 100 4.08 -8.66 -16.19
C ARG A 100 3.63 -8.91 -14.76
N VAL A 101 2.90 -7.94 -14.21
CA VAL A 101 2.25 -8.05 -12.90
C VAL A 101 0.77 -7.75 -13.05
N TYR A 102 -0.02 -8.26 -12.12
CA TYR A 102 -1.48 -8.23 -12.14
C TYR A 102 -2.00 -7.57 -10.87
N ARG A 103 -3.06 -6.77 -10.98
CA ARG A 103 -3.77 -6.21 -9.83
C ARG A 103 -5.27 -6.33 -10.04
N GLY A 104 -5.93 -7.04 -9.15
CA GLY A 104 -7.39 -7.04 -9.06
C GLY A 104 -7.90 -5.83 -8.32
N GLN A 105 -8.99 -5.24 -8.81
CA GLN A 105 -9.65 -4.15 -8.12
C GLN A 105 -11.15 -4.16 -8.40
N ASP A 106 -11.91 -4.10 -7.31
CA ASP A 106 -13.35 -3.82 -7.33
C ASP A 106 -13.54 -2.30 -7.49
N LEU A 107 -13.91 -1.86 -8.69
CA LEU A 107 -13.87 -0.46 -9.11
C LEU A 107 -15.28 0.11 -9.30
N HIS A 108 -15.54 1.32 -8.80
CA HIS A 108 -16.84 1.94 -8.99
C HIS A 108 -17.09 2.29 -10.47
N ILE A 109 -18.32 2.14 -10.94
CA ILE A 109 -18.66 2.35 -12.37
C ILE A 109 -18.21 3.71 -12.91
N ASN A 110 -18.29 4.76 -12.09
CA ASN A 110 -17.83 6.11 -12.47
C ASN A 110 -16.31 6.16 -12.70
N GLU A 111 -15.51 5.48 -11.88
CA GLU A 111 -14.06 5.41 -12.05
C GLU A 111 -13.72 4.61 -13.33
N LEU A 112 -14.46 3.52 -13.59
CA LEU A 112 -14.30 2.75 -14.83
C LEU A 112 -14.59 3.60 -16.07
N GLN A 113 -15.60 4.46 -16.02
CA GLN A 113 -15.90 5.41 -17.10
C GLN A 113 -14.80 6.47 -17.28
N ILE A 114 -14.13 6.90 -16.22
CA ILE A 114 -12.97 7.80 -16.32
C ILE A 114 -11.81 7.07 -17.02
N LEU A 115 -11.55 5.82 -16.65
CA LEU A 115 -10.53 4.98 -17.29
C LEU A 115 -10.82 4.78 -18.79
N SER A 116 -12.07 4.48 -19.16
CA SER A 116 -12.45 4.29 -20.56
C SER A 116 -12.24 5.55 -21.41
N LYS A 117 -12.49 6.74 -20.84
CA LYS A 117 -12.20 8.04 -21.48
C LYS A 117 -10.71 8.43 -21.49
N SER A 118 -9.87 7.61 -20.86
CA SER A 118 -8.43 7.84 -20.70
C SER A 118 -7.58 6.92 -21.57
N ILE A 119 -8.20 6.18 -22.50
CA ILE A 119 -7.47 5.36 -23.49
C ILE A 119 -6.50 6.25 -24.29
N GLY A 120 -5.25 5.78 -24.41
CA GLY A 120 -4.16 6.52 -25.05
C GLY A 120 -3.54 7.63 -24.18
N LYS A 121 -3.97 7.79 -22.92
CA LYS A 121 -3.43 8.75 -21.96
C LYS A 121 -2.64 8.05 -20.85
N HIS A 122 -1.98 8.86 -20.02
CA HIS A 122 -1.32 8.38 -18.81
C HIS A 122 -2.31 8.25 -17.65
N ILE A 123 -2.15 7.19 -16.86
CA ILE A 123 -2.88 6.96 -15.61
C ILE A 123 -1.87 7.06 -14.47
N SER A 124 -2.23 7.83 -13.44
CA SER A 124 -1.45 7.96 -12.21
C SER A 124 -2.25 7.38 -11.06
N PHE A 125 -1.57 6.65 -10.18
CA PHE A 125 -2.15 6.12 -8.95
C PHE A 125 -1.74 7.01 -7.78
N ASN A 126 -2.72 7.40 -6.97
CA ASN A 126 -2.50 8.22 -5.78
C ASN A 126 -2.09 7.40 -4.55
N SER A 127 -1.79 6.11 -4.70
CA SER A 127 -1.45 5.18 -3.61
C SER A 127 -0.33 4.23 -4.03
N PHE A 128 0.21 3.48 -3.08
CA PHE A 128 1.13 2.39 -3.38
C PHE A 128 0.44 1.29 -4.19
N LEU A 129 1.12 0.81 -5.22
CA LEU A 129 0.66 -0.32 -6.01
C LEU A 129 1.13 -1.62 -5.37
N SER A 130 0.19 -2.50 -5.01
CA SER A 130 0.45 -3.87 -4.55
C SER A 130 -0.02 -4.88 -5.59
N PRO A 131 0.64 -4.99 -6.77
CA PRO A 131 0.33 -6.02 -7.74
C PRO A 131 0.99 -7.35 -7.36
N THR A 132 0.54 -8.45 -7.96
CA THR A 132 1.07 -9.80 -7.81
C THR A 132 1.59 -10.35 -9.15
N LEU A 133 2.47 -11.34 -9.10
CA LEU A 133 2.86 -12.11 -10.29
C LEU A 133 1.81 -13.20 -10.63
N ASP A 134 0.96 -13.55 -9.67
CA ASP A 134 -0.09 -14.55 -9.84
C ASP A 134 -1.38 -13.91 -10.38
N ARG A 135 -1.70 -14.23 -11.63
CA ARG A 135 -2.89 -13.72 -12.31
C ARG A 135 -4.19 -14.20 -11.65
N GLU A 136 -4.24 -15.46 -11.22
CA GLU A 136 -5.47 -16.04 -10.67
C GLU A 136 -5.74 -15.46 -9.29
N PHE A 137 -4.70 -15.25 -8.49
CA PHE A 137 -4.82 -14.51 -7.23
C PHE A 137 -5.38 -13.09 -7.44
N ALA A 138 -4.90 -12.38 -8.46
CA ALA A 138 -5.40 -11.05 -8.79
C ALA A 138 -6.89 -11.07 -9.20
N ILE A 139 -7.35 -12.09 -9.92
CA ILE A 139 -8.76 -12.22 -10.31
C ILE A 139 -9.65 -12.43 -9.08
N VAL A 140 -9.27 -13.34 -8.18
CA VAL A 140 -9.99 -13.57 -6.93
C VAL A 140 -10.10 -12.28 -6.11
N PHE A 141 -9.06 -11.45 -6.10
CA PHE A 141 -9.07 -10.18 -5.38
C PHE A 141 -9.97 -9.09 -6.02
N ALA A 142 -10.22 -9.17 -7.33
CA ALA A 142 -11.03 -8.20 -8.07
C ALA A 142 -12.53 -8.36 -7.79
N ASP A 143 -13.01 -9.60 -7.64
CA ASP A 143 -14.43 -9.88 -7.44
C ASP A 143 -14.79 -9.87 -5.95
N LYS A 144 -15.38 -8.75 -5.51
CA LYS A 144 -15.89 -8.58 -4.14
C LYS A 144 -17.41 -8.67 -4.06
N GLY A 145 -18.08 -9.07 -5.14
CA GLY A 145 -19.54 -9.26 -5.18
C GLY A 145 -20.37 -8.00 -4.92
N ARG A 146 -19.85 -6.80 -5.21
CA ARG A 146 -20.57 -5.53 -4.99
C ARG A 146 -21.33 -5.12 -6.25
N THR A 147 -22.63 -4.88 -6.12
CA THR A 147 -23.54 -4.65 -7.26
C THR A 147 -23.32 -3.35 -8.04
N ILE A 148 -22.65 -2.36 -7.44
CA ILE A 148 -22.38 -1.04 -8.05
C ILE A 148 -20.97 -0.90 -8.62
N ASN A 149 -20.15 -1.94 -8.44
CA ASN A 149 -18.76 -1.96 -8.86
C ASN A 149 -18.56 -3.06 -9.91
N GLU A 150 -17.49 -2.90 -10.68
CA GLU A 150 -17.04 -3.87 -11.67
C GLU A 150 -15.72 -4.47 -11.21
N ALA A 151 -15.58 -5.79 -11.35
CA ALA A 151 -14.33 -6.49 -11.11
C ALA A 151 -13.36 -6.20 -12.27
N VAL A 152 -12.30 -5.43 -12.00
CA VAL A 152 -11.31 -5.02 -12.98
C VAL A 152 -9.97 -5.68 -12.70
N LEU A 153 -9.38 -6.30 -13.73
CA LEU A 153 -8.02 -6.79 -13.70
C LEU A 153 -7.10 -5.84 -14.47
N PHE A 154 -6.12 -5.26 -13.77
CA PHE A 154 -5.04 -4.52 -14.40
C PHE A 154 -3.89 -5.45 -14.76
N GLU A 155 -3.48 -5.46 -16.03
CA GLU A 155 -2.23 -6.06 -16.49
C GLU A 155 -1.19 -4.95 -16.70
N ILE A 156 -0.07 -5.02 -15.98
CA ILE A 156 0.95 -3.98 -15.98
C ILE A 156 2.27 -4.58 -16.46
N ASP A 157 2.70 -4.14 -17.65
CA ASP A 157 3.96 -4.55 -18.25
C ASP A 157 5.10 -3.61 -17.87
N ARG A 158 6.17 -4.19 -17.32
CA ARG A 158 7.46 -3.54 -17.14
C ARG A 158 8.44 -4.06 -18.20
N THR A 159 9.05 -3.13 -18.93
CA THR A 159 10.19 -3.40 -19.83
C THR A 159 11.46 -2.76 -19.27
N ALA A 160 12.57 -3.49 -19.25
CA ALA A 160 13.88 -2.99 -18.85
C ALA A 160 14.35 -1.83 -19.74
N GLY A 161 15.22 -0.98 -19.18
CA GLY A 161 15.78 0.18 -19.88
C GLY A 161 14.92 1.44 -19.84
N LYS A 162 13.66 1.38 -19.41
CA LYS A 162 12.87 2.56 -19.05
C LYS A 162 13.08 2.89 -17.57
N ARG A 163 13.19 4.18 -17.23
CA ARG A 163 13.19 4.61 -15.82
C ARG A 163 11.86 4.20 -15.19
N THR A 164 11.91 3.36 -14.17
CA THR A 164 10.75 2.94 -13.37
C THR A 164 10.83 3.55 -11.98
N LYS A 165 9.68 3.82 -11.34
CA LYS A 165 9.66 4.08 -9.89
C LYS A 165 10.19 2.82 -9.17
N SER A 166 10.86 3.00 -8.04
CA SER A 166 11.35 1.89 -7.20
C SER A 166 10.20 0.98 -6.79
N PHE A 167 10.47 -0.32 -6.72
CA PHE A 167 9.51 -1.34 -6.31
C PHE A 167 10.25 -2.49 -5.61
N ALA A 168 9.52 -3.22 -4.77
CA ALA A 168 10.02 -4.38 -4.04
C ALA A 168 9.15 -5.60 -4.33
N LEU A 169 9.76 -6.79 -4.33
CA LEU A 169 9.01 -8.05 -4.18
C LEU A 169 8.85 -8.29 -2.68
N VAL A 170 7.62 -8.51 -2.24
CA VAL A 170 7.29 -8.79 -0.85
C VAL A 170 6.67 -10.18 -0.83
N GLU A 171 7.28 -11.09 -0.09
CA GLU A 171 6.68 -12.39 0.18
C GLU A 171 5.57 -12.18 1.21
N ASN A 172 4.32 -12.41 0.81
CA ASN A 172 3.21 -12.34 1.75
C ASN A 172 3.13 -13.65 2.54
N SER A 173 3.15 -13.56 3.87
CA SER A 173 2.90 -14.70 4.76
C SER A 173 1.47 -15.24 4.66
N GLU A 174 0.55 -14.51 4.01
CA GLU A 174 -0.83 -14.91 3.75
C GLU A 174 -0.99 -15.78 2.48
N GLU A 175 0.07 -16.02 1.70
CA GLU A 175 0.07 -16.98 0.56
C GLU A 175 -0.18 -18.44 0.98
N LYS A 176 -0.38 -18.72 2.27
CA LYS A 176 -0.58 -20.07 2.82
C LYS A 176 -2.01 -20.39 3.26
N GLU A 177 -2.94 -19.44 3.20
CA GLU A 177 -4.32 -19.67 3.63
C GLU A 177 -5.32 -19.20 2.57
N ILE A 178 -5.35 -19.91 1.44
CA ILE A 178 -6.57 -20.10 0.62
C ILE A 178 -6.68 -21.59 0.30
#